data_AF-G0EPZ4-F1
#
_entry.id   AF-G0EPZ4-F1
#
_cell.length_a   1.000
_cell.length_b   1.000
_cell.length_c   1.000
_cell.angle_alpha   90.00
_cell.angle_beta   90.00
_cell.angle_gamma   90.00
#
_symmetry.space_group_name_H-M   'P 1'
#
loop_
_entity.id
_entity.type
_entity.pdbx_description
1 polymer ?
#
loop_
_entity_poly.entity_id
_entity_poly.type
_entity_poly.pdbx_seq_one_letter_code
_entity_poly.pdbx_strand_id
1 'polypeptide(L)'
;MFFISCGLPDVTGVTLELNQPYITKVIPGQNKITVEFEAQNNEPSFSGYNIYFGDSTNPRKYRLYNQQKALPTLIETKSSTIKKYSFSIEVGSYFSTNSADIYTLKESDLNNGIPIYVWVSAYQITPQLESYYYYDNFVKMGTPRPEALNQTINVDSTINMEGRDLARLINDAGTLYFQNAANTSMMVMSGTSLNDIVVPPENGYGNINLSVKANRLYLIKIIDGNNAYYGKIYVRSVNGTSSITADYCRQTAANILSY
;
A
#
# COMPACT_ATOMS: atom_id res chain seq x y z
N MET A 1 3.78 11.53 38.20
CA MET A 1 3.41 12.23 36.96
C MET A 1 4.13 11.52 35.82
N PHE A 2 3.43 10.62 35.13
CA PHE A 2 4.00 9.82 34.04
C PHE A 2 3.79 10.56 32.71
N PHE A 3 4.89 10.96 32.08
CA PHE A 3 4.88 11.39 30.68
C PHE A 3 4.89 10.13 29.81
N ILE A 4 3.75 9.77 29.22
CA ILE A 4 3.72 8.78 28.14
C ILE A 4 4.20 9.51 26.88
N SER A 5 5.47 9.31 26.55
CA SER A 5 6.02 9.64 25.25
C SER A 5 5.36 8.72 24.22
N CYS A 6 4.38 9.23 23.47
CA CYS A 6 4.00 8.65 22.19
C CYS A 6 5.12 8.99 21.20
N GLY A 7 6.23 8.26 21.29
CA GLY A 7 7.15 8.14 20.18
C GLY A 7 6.37 7.49 19.06
N LEU A 8 5.99 8.29 18.06
CA LEU A 8 5.66 7.79 16.74
C LEU A 8 6.71 6.75 16.35
N PRO A 9 6.33 5.61 15.75
CA PRO A 9 7.31 4.77 15.07
C PRO A 9 7.96 5.67 14.03
N ASP A 10 9.20 6.04 14.30
CA ASP A 10 9.97 6.88 13.43
C ASP A 10 10.22 6.08 12.14
N VAL A 11 9.50 6.44 11.09
CA VAL A 11 9.64 5.82 9.77
C VAL A 11 11.01 6.13 9.15
N THR A 12 11.85 6.92 9.82
CA THR A 12 13.27 7.10 9.47
C THR A 12 14.18 5.98 9.96
N GLY A 13 13.64 4.98 10.68
CA GLY A 13 14.38 3.81 11.15
C GLY A 13 14.71 2.75 10.08
N VAL A 14 14.32 2.96 8.83
CA VAL A 14 14.94 2.24 7.71
C VAL A 14 16.29 2.92 7.50
N THR A 15 17.39 2.25 7.88
CA THR A 15 18.69 2.54 7.31
C THR A 15 18.52 2.43 5.80
N LEU A 16 18.27 3.58 5.13
CA LEU A 16 18.33 3.71 3.69
C LEU A 16 19.78 3.39 3.33
N GLU A 17 20.08 2.12 3.09
CA GLU A 17 21.28 1.76 2.36
C GLU A 17 21.21 2.56 1.06
N LEU A 18 22.14 3.51 0.92
CA LEU A 18 22.08 4.77 0.14
C LEU A 18 21.85 4.64 -1.38
N ASN A 19 21.41 3.48 -1.87
CA ASN A 19 21.17 3.14 -3.26
C ASN A 19 19.88 2.32 -3.50
N GLN A 20 19.15 1.91 -2.45
CA GLN A 20 17.99 1.02 -2.60
C GLN A 20 16.68 1.81 -2.81
N PRO A 21 15.92 1.54 -3.88
CA PRO A 21 14.57 2.09 -4.02
C PRO A 21 13.67 1.54 -2.92
N TYR A 22 12.76 2.35 -2.38
CA TYR A 22 11.80 1.94 -1.37
C TYR A 22 10.38 2.22 -1.87
N ILE A 23 9.59 1.17 -2.10
CA ILE A 23 8.20 1.32 -2.53
C ILE A 23 7.42 1.96 -1.39
N THR A 24 6.96 3.17 -1.61
CA THR A 24 6.16 3.93 -0.65
C THR A 24 4.69 3.65 -0.84
N LYS A 25 4.22 3.54 -2.10
CA LYS A 25 2.83 3.20 -2.40
C LYS A 25 2.63 2.27 -3.60
N VAL A 26 1.57 1.47 -3.56
CA VAL A 26 1.02 0.77 -4.72
C VAL A 26 -0.48 1.05 -4.74
N ILE A 27 -0.93 1.86 -5.69
CA ILE A 27 -2.27 2.42 -5.73
C ILE A 27 -3.04 1.78 -6.90
N PRO A 28 -4.07 0.99 -6.61
CA PRO A 28 -4.95 0.40 -7.61
C PRO A 28 -5.84 1.49 -8.23
N GLY A 29 -5.81 1.58 -9.56
CA GLY A 29 -6.63 2.49 -10.35
C GLY A 29 -7.62 1.72 -11.23
N GLN A 30 -8.43 2.45 -11.99
CA GLN A 30 -9.20 1.83 -13.07
C GLN A 30 -8.24 1.37 -14.16
N ASN A 31 -8.22 0.07 -14.45
CA ASN A 31 -7.37 -0.55 -15.48
C ASN A 31 -5.86 -0.30 -15.32
N LYS A 32 -5.39 -0.01 -14.10
CA LYS A 32 -3.97 0.21 -13.83
C LYS A 32 -3.60 0.04 -12.37
N ILE A 33 -2.31 -0.08 -12.10
CA ILE A 33 -1.70 0.01 -10.78
C ILE A 33 -0.62 1.08 -10.83
N THR A 34 -0.64 2.05 -9.92
CA THR A 34 0.41 3.06 -9.78
C THR A 34 1.36 2.66 -8.67
N VAL A 35 2.64 2.51 -8.99
CA VAL A 35 3.72 2.28 -8.02
C VAL A 35 4.39 3.61 -7.72
N GLU A 36 4.35 4.05 -6.47
CA GLU A 36 5.14 5.16 -5.94
C GLU A 36 6.30 4.62 -5.11
N PHE A 37 7.48 5.19 -5.32
CA PHE A 37 8.67 4.80 -4.57
C PHE A 37 9.60 5.99 -4.39
N GLU A 38 10.39 5.93 -3.32
CA GLU A 38 11.45 6.88 -3.03
C GLU A 38 12.80 6.22 -3.29
N ALA A 39 13.69 6.90 -3.97
CA ALA A 39 15.02 6.37 -4.24
C ALA A 39 16.05 7.50 -4.41
N GLN A 40 17.28 7.16 -4.07
CA GLN A 40 18.49 7.94 -4.31
C GLN A 40 19.51 6.94 -4.85
N ASN A 41 20.25 7.31 -5.89
CA ASN A 41 21.30 6.45 -6.42
C ASN A 41 22.39 7.32 -7.04
N ASN A 42 23.57 7.32 -6.45
CA ASN A 42 24.68 8.18 -6.88
C ASN A 42 25.72 7.43 -7.73
N GLU A 43 25.45 6.17 -8.10
CA GLU A 43 26.41 5.35 -8.83
C GLU A 43 26.68 5.91 -10.23
N PRO A 44 27.95 6.08 -10.66
CA PRO A 44 28.28 6.59 -11.98
C PRO A 44 27.67 5.83 -13.16
N SER A 45 27.48 4.52 -13.01
CA SER A 45 26.89 3.62 -14.01
C SER A 45 25.35 3.51 -13.92
N PHE A 46 24.72 4.23 -12.99
CA PHE A 46 23.27 4.22 -12.84
C PHE A 46 22.57 4.74 -14.09
N SER A 47 21.62 3.94 -14.59
CA SER A 47 20.90 4.21 -15.84
C SER A 47 19.38 4.31 -15.64
N GLY A 48 18.88 3.97 -14.45
CA GLY A 48 17.45 4.06 -14.12
C GLY A 48 16.94 2.90 -13.27
N TYR A 49 15.62 2.71 -13.21
CA TYR A 49 14.98 1.67 -12.41
C TYR A 49 14.21 0.66 -13.25
N ASN A 50 14.37 -0.62 -12.93
CA ASN A 50 13.52 -1.70 -13.44
C ASN A 50 12.35 -1.94 -12.49
N ILE A 51 11.16 -2.08 -13.07
CA ILE A 51 9.95 -2.44 -12.35
C ILE A 51 9.52 -3.82 -12.81
N TYR A 52 9.14 -4.66 -11.85
CA TYR A 52 8.68 -6.02 -12.10
C TYR A 52 7.30 -6.21 -11.50
N PHE A 53 6.44 -6.91 -12.23
CA PHE A 53 5.05 -7.14 -11.84
C PHE A 53 4.64 -8.58 -12.14
N GLY A 54 4.54 -9.44 -11.13
CA GLY A 54 4.31 -10.86 -11.40
C GLY A 54 4.23 -11.74 -10.18
N ASP A 55 5.20 -12.64 -10.01
CA ASP A 55 5.27 -13.56 -8.86
C ASP A 55 6.32 -13.14 -7.80
N SER A 56 6.30 -13.84 -6.67
CA SER A 56 7.22 -13.62 -5.55
C SER A 56 8.55 -14.36 -5.66
N THR A 57 8.73 -15.25 -6.63
CA THR A 57 9.86 -16.20 -6.64
C THR A 57 10.87 -15.89 -7.73
N ASN A 58 10.45 -15.30 -8.85
CA ASN A 58 11.32 -14.91 -9.95
C ASN A 58 10.82 -13.64 -10.63
N PRO A 59 11.03 -12.46 -10.01
CA PRO A 59 10.56 -11.18 -10.57
C PRO A 59 11.08 -10.90 -11.97
N ARG A 60 12.28 -11.35 -12.30
CA ARG A 60 12.92 -11.12 -13.61
C ARG A 60 12.10 -11.66 -14.79
N LYS A 61 11.32 -12.72 -14.57
CA LYS A 61 10.40 -13.28 -15.56
C LYS A 61 9.26 -12.30 -15.93
N TYR A 62 9.00 -11.29 -15.11
CA TYR A 62 7.91 -10.33 -15.29
C TYR A 62 8.42 -8.88 -15.31
N ARG A 63 9.58 -8.68 -15.93
CA ARG A 63 10.17 -7.35 -16.11
C ARG A 63 9.34 -6.51 -17.07
N LEU A 64 9.00 -5.29 -16.64
CA LEU A 64 8.32 -4.31 -17.47
C LEU A 64 9.31 -3.55 -18.34
N TYR A 65 8.97 -3.33 -19.60
CA TYR A 65 9.75 -2.48 -20.50
C TYR A 65 9.20 -1.07 -20.56
N ASN A 66 10.05 -0.13 -20.95
CA ASN A 66 9.59 1.19 -21.34
C ASN A 66 8.83 1.16 -22.69
N GLN A 67 8.30 2.31 -23.12
CA GLN A 67 7.54 2.41 -24.37
C GLN A 67 8.35 2.01 -25.63
N GLN A 68 9.68 2.08 -25.57
CA GLN A 68 10.58 1.69 -26.66
C GLN A 68 10.97 0.20 -26.61
N LYS A 69 10.34 -0.60 -25.72
CA LYS A 69 10.70 -1.99 -25.45
C LYS A 69 12.17 -2.16 -25.01
N ALA A 70 12.70 -1.16 -24.31
CA ALA A 70 14.06 -1.13 -23.81
C ALA A 70 14.11 -1.07 -22.26
N LEU A 71 15.31 -1.29 -21.73
CA LEU A 71 15.62 -1.18 -20.30
C LEU A 71 16.50 0.05 -20.05
N PRO A 72 16.40 0.69 -18.87
CA PRO A 72 15.47 0.36 -17.79
C PRO A 72 14.02 0.76 -18.04
N THR A 73 13.10 0.26 -17.22
CA THR A 73 11.67 0.64 -17.27
C THR A 73 11.49 2.16 -17.09
N LEU A 74 12.23 2.74 -16.16
CA LEU A 74 12.33 4.18 -15.91
C LEU A 74 13.77 4.63 -16.16
N ILE A 75 14.00 5.49 -17.15
CA ILE A 75 15.34 6.05 -17.43
C ILE A 75 15.60 7.20 -16.47
N GLU A 76 16.73 7.15 -15.78
CA GLU A 76 17.15 8.20 -14.85
C GLU A 76 18.68 8.20 -14.73
N THR A 77 19.22 9.36 -14.39
CA THR A 77 20.65 9.55 -14.13
C THR A 77 20.90 9.64 -12.63
N LYS A 78 22.16 9.40 -12.25
CA LYS A 78 22.56 9.42 -10.84
C LYS A 78 22.14 10.72 -10.14
N SER A 79 21.74 10.61 -8.88
CA SER A 79 21.35 11.72 -8.04
C SER A 79 21.80 11.50 -6.60
N SER A 80 22.38 12.56 -6.01
CA SER A 80 22.74 12.62 -4.59
C SER A 80 21.58 13.12 -3.72
N THR A 81 20.35 13.16 -4.24
CA THR A 81 19.14 13.58 -3.50
C THR A 81 18.06 12.52 -3.62
N ILE A 82 17.33 12.25 -2.53
CA ILE A 82 16.14 11.38 -2.56
C ILE A 82 15.09 12.01 -3.49
N LYS A 83 14.67 11.25 -4.50
CA LYS A 83 13.57 11.63 -5.40
C LYS A 83 12.38 10.70 -5.17
N LYS A 84 11.19 11.23 -5.42
CA LYS A 84 9.93 10.48 -5.48
C LYS A 84 9.64 10.14 -6.93
N TYR A 85 9.32 8.88 -7.20
CA TYR A 85 8.95 8.37 -8.51
C TYR A 85 7.53 7.84 -8.47
N SER A 86 6.85 7.89 -9.62
CA SER A 86 5.53 7.30 -9.82
C SER A 86 5.52 6.61 -11.19
N PHE A 87 5.06 5.36 -11.24
CA PHE A 87 4.96 4.58 -12.46
C PHE A 87 3.62 3.85 -12.53
N SER A 88 2.90 4.00 -13.65
CA SER A 88 1.64 3.28 -13.87
C SER A 88 1.87 2.03 -14.71
N ILE A 89 1.42 0.89 -14.18
CA ILE A 89 1.30 -0.39 -14.87
C ILE A 89 -0.14 -0.48 -15.34
N GLU A 90 -0.37 -0.24 -16.62
CA GLU A 90 -1.71 -0.30 -17.22
C GLU A 90 -2.07 -1.73 -17.64
N VAL A 91 -3.36 -2.07 -17.64
CA VAL A 91 -3.85 -3.29 -18.30
C VAL A 91 -3.43 -3.22 -19.76
N GLY A 92 -2.81 -4.29 -20.26
CA GLY A 92 -2.21 -4.26 -21.59
C GLY A 92 -0.72 -3.86 -21.62
N SER A 93 -0.11 -3.45 -20.49
CA SER A 93 1.34 -3.15 -20.42
C SER A 93 2.19 -4.38 -20.70
N TYR A 94 3.35 -4.18 -21.31
CA TYR A 94 4.20 -5.26 -21.85
C TYR A 94 5.25 -5.77 -20.84
N PHE A 95 5.31 -7.09 -20.62
CA PHE A 95 6.49 -7.76 -20.04
C PHE A 95 7.00 -8.92 -20.90
N SER A 96 8.29 -9.24 -20.77
CA SER A 96 8.94 -10.35 -21.49
C SER A 96 9.10 -11.55 -20.57
N THR A 97 8.80 -12.74 -21.09
CA THR A 97 9.31 -14.00 -20.56
C THR A 97 10.43 -14.50 -21.47
N ASN A 98 11.43 -15.21 -20.93
CA ASN A 98 12.65 -15.67 -21.63
C ASN A 98 12.42 -16.45 -22.95
N SER A 99 11.18 -16.75 -23.33
CA SER A 99 10.83 -17.55 -24.51
C SER A 99 9.65 -17.00 -25.35
N ALA A 100 8.92 -15.97 -24.90
CA ALA A 100 7.80 -15.39 -25.63
C ALA A 100 7.41 -14.00 -25.11
N ASP A 101 6.96 -13.16 -26.04
CA ASP A 101 6.52 -11.79 -25.83
C ASP A 101 5.05 -11.72 -25.34
N ILE A 102 4.85 -10.93 -24.27
CA ILE A 102 3.61 -10.24 -23.90
C ILE A 102 2.57 -11.09 -23.16
N TYR A 103 2.79 -11.20 -21.85
CA TYR A 103 1.67 -11.15 -20.93
C TYR A 103 1.52 -9.69 -20.46
N THR A 104 0.31 -9.33 -20.05
CA THR A 104 -0.01 -7.99 -19.57
C THR A 104 -0.65 -8.09 -18.21
N LEU A 105 -0.64 -7.00 -17.43
CA LEU A 105 -1.59 -6.85 -16.32
C LEU A 105 -2.98 -7.17 -16.88
N LYS A 106 -3.67 -8.16 -16.30
CA LYS A 106 -5.03 -8.50 -16.69
C LYS A 106 -5.99 -7.72 -15.81
N GLU A 107 -7.16 -7.42 -16.35
CA GLU A 107 -8.25 -6.83 -15.56
C GLU A 107 -8.61 -7.72 -14.36
N SER A 108 -8.53 -9.05 -14.52
CA SER A 108 -8.74 -10.01 -13.43
C SER A 108 -7.74 -9.88 -12.28
N ASP A 109 -6.52 -9.41 -12.55
CA ASP A 109 -5.49 -9.23 -11.51
C ASP A 109 -5.81 -8.02 -10.62
N LEU A 110 -6.73 -7.15 -11.07
CA LEU A 110 -7.26 -6.01 -10.31
C LEU A 110 -8.45 -6.39 -9.41
N ASN A 111 -8.91 -7.64 -9.44
CA ASN A 111 -10.00 -8.09 -8.57
C ASN A 111 -9.58 -8.10 -7.09
N ASN A 112 -10.52 -7.82 -6.18
CA ASN A 112 -10.21 -7.78 -4.75
C ASN A 112 -9.58 -9.07 -4.23
N GLY A 113 -8.48 -8.94 -3.48
CA GLY A 113 -7.80 -10.06 -2.86
C GLY A 113 -6.88 -10.84 -3.77
N ILE A 114 -6.65 -10.38 -5.00
CA ILE A 114 -5.62 -10.99 -5.84
C ILE A 114 -4.24 -10.47 -5.40
N PRO A 115 -3.34 -11.34 -4.91
CA PRO A 115 -1.97 -10.92 -4.62
C PRO A 115 -1.27 -10.47 -5.90
N ILE A 116 -0.78 -9.25 -5.88
CA ILE A 116 0.18 -8.71 -6.82
C ILE A 116 1.54 -8.55 -6.15
N TYR A 117 2.58 -8.73 -6.95
CA TYR A 117 3.95 -8.69 -6.50
C TYR A 117 4.68 -7.64 -7.32
N VAL A 118 5.09 -6.57 -6.65
CA VAL A 118 5.80 -5.46 -7.27
C VAL A 118 7.22 -5.43 -6.73
N TRP A 119 8.18 -5.35 -7.65
CA TRP A 119 9.58 -5.16 -7.31
C TRP A 119 10.12 -3.92 -8.01
N VAL A 120 10.96 -3.16 -7.32
CA VAL A 120 11.73 -2.07 -7.91
C VAL A 120 13.21 -2.33 -7.66
N SER A 121 14.00 -2.24 -8.72
CA SER A 121 15.45 -2.48 -8.70
C SER A 121 16.19 -1.37 -9.43
N ALA A 122 17.34 -0.96 -8.90
CA ALA A 122 18.25 -0.06 -9.61
C ALA A 122 18.92 -0.80 -10.78
N TYR A 123 18.97 -0.14 -11.94
CA TYR A 123 19.53 -0.68 -13.17
C TYR A 123 20.76 0.11 -13.61
N GLN A 124 21.78 -0.62 -14.05
CA GLN A 124 22.97 -0.06 -14.68
C GLN A 124 23.18 -0.76 -16.01
N ILE A 125 23.43 0.03 -17.05
CA ILE A 125 23.86 -0.51 -18.34
C ILE A 125 25.34 -0.87 -18.18
N THR A 126 25.64 -2.16 -17.98
CA THR A 126 26.98 -2.67 -18.22
C THR A 126 27.00 -3.47 -19.53
N PRO A 127 28.09 -3.46 -20.31
CA PRO A 127 28.18 -4.17 -21.58
C PRO A 127 28.02 -5.69 -21.50
N GLN A 128 27.99 -6.30 -20.31
CA GLN A 128 28.06 -7.76 -20.16
C GLN A 128 26.90 -8.39 -19.39
N LEU A 129 26.26 -7.72 -18.42
CA LEU A 129 25.09 -8.27 -17.70
C LEU A 129 24.24 -7.13 -17.10
N GLU A 130 22.95 -7.39 -16.90
CA GLU A 130 22.18 -6.64 -15.91
C GLU A 130 22.81 -6.88 -14.54
N SER A 131 23.35 -5.84 -13.91
CA SER A 131 24.02 -5.97 -12.62
C SER A 131 23.02 -6.46 -11.57
N TYR A 132 23.34 -7.64 -11.02
CA TYR A 132 22.66 -8.25 -9.88
C TYR A 132 22.96 -7.39 -8.65
N TYR A 133 22.16 -6.37 -8.39
CA TYR A 133 22.25 -5.67 -7.12
C TYR A 133 21.36 -6.35 -6.09
N TYR A 134 21.91 -6.57 -4.90
CA TYR A 134 21.24 -7.11 -3.71
C TYR A 134 20.22 -6.11 -3.11
N TYR A 135 19.87 -5.05 -3.84
CA TYR A 135 19.11 -3.90 -3.37
C TYR A 135 17.72 -3.84 -4.05
N ASP A 136 17.04 -4.97 -4.12
CA ASP A 136 15.68 -5.05 -4.63
C ASP A 136 14.71 -4.77 -3.49
N ASN A 137 13.78 -3.83 -3.68
CA ASN A 137 12.67 -3.67 -2.76
C ASN A 137 11.45 -4.35 -3.34
N PHE A 138 10.81 -5.13 -2.47
CA PHE A 138 9.71 -6.00 -2.80
C PHE A 138 8.53 -5.67 -1.92
N VAL A 139 7.37 -5.52 -2.56
CA VAL A 139 6.11 -5.48 -1.85
C VAL A 139 5.19 -6.54 -2.43
N LYS A 140 4.77 -7.46 -1.55
CA LYS A 140 3.57 -8.28 -1.77
C LYS A 140 2.38 -7.48 -1.29
N MET A 141 1.43 -7.29 -2.19
CA MET A 141 0.21 -6.56 -1.91
C MET A 141 -0.97 -7.36 -2.47
N GLY A 142 -2.15 -7.31 -1.87
CA GLY A 142 -3.36 -7.82 -2.53
C GLY A 142 -4.08 -6.65 -3.13
N THR A 143 -4.48 -6.67 -4.41
CA THR A 143 -5.28 -5.60 -5.01
C THR A 143 -6.62 -5.46 -4.27
N PRO A 144 -7.10 -4.26 -3.91
CA PRO A 144 -8.46 -4.10 -3.38
C PRO A 144 -9.38 -4.09 -4.60
N ARG A 145 -10.63 -4.47 -4.47
CA ARG A 145 -11.68 -3.50 -4.13
C ARG A 145 -12.98 -4.25 -3.94
N PRO A 146 -13.62 -4.12 -2.77
CA PRO A 146 -14.57 -3.02 -2.68
C PRO A 146 -14.06 -1.81 -1.91
N GLU A 147 -14.54 -0.65 -2.33
CA GLU A 147 -14.44 0.62 -1.62
C GLU A 147 -15.86 1.12 -1.42
N ALA A 148 -16.12 1.67 -0.25
CA ALA A 148 -17.30 2.47 0.00
C ALA A 148 -16.81 3.90 0.16
N LEU A 149 -17.15 4.76 -0.80
CA LEU A 149 -16.67 6.15 -0.84
C LEU A 149 -17.77 7.10 -0.41
N ASN A 150 -17.39 8.15 0.31
CA ASN A 150 -18.26 9.25 0.70
C ASN A 150 -19.55 8.77 1.41
N GLN A 151 -19.40 7.78 2.29
CA GLN A 151 -20.52 7.19 3.01
C GLN A 151 -20.80 7.98 4.29
N THR A 152 -22.07 8.30 4.52
CA THR A 152 -22.52 8.81 5.82
C THR A 152 -22.76 7.66 6.77
N ILE A 153 -22.05 7.66 7.90
CA ILE A 153 -22.17 6.64 8.94
C ILE A 153 -22.74 7.33 10.17
N ASN A 154 -23.91 6.87 10.62
CA ASN A 154 -24.58 7.40 11.80
C ASN A 154 -24.05 6.70 13.07
N VAL A 155 -24.17 7.37 14.21
CA VAL A 155 -23.93 6.76 15.52
C VAL A 155 -24.77 5.49 15.67
N ASP A 156 -24.21 4.52 16.38
CA ASP A 156 -24.73 3.17 16.59
C ASP A 156 -24.78 2.29 15.34
N SER A 157 -24.28 2.78 14.21
CA SER A 157 -24.09 1.96 13.01
C SER A 157 -22.76 1.21 13.04
N THR A 158 -22.79 -0.04 12.59
CA THR A 158 -21.59 -0.82 12.30
C THR A 158 -21.17 -0.58 10.86
N ILE A 159 -19.92 -0.19 10.65
CA ILE A 159 -19.30 -0.14 9.34
C ILE A 159 -18.95 -1.58 8.97
N ASN A 160 -19.59 -2.10 7.94
CA ASN A 160 -19.36 -3.45 7.45
C ASN A 160 -19.01 -3.44 5.96
N MET A 161 -18.24 -4.43 5.52
CA MET A 161 -17.98 -4.64 4.11
C MET A 161 -17.84 -6.14 3.82
N GLU A 162 -18.60 -6.62 2.83
CA GLU A 162 -18.62 -8.03 2.42
C GLU A 162 -18.87 -9.02 3.58
N GLY A 163 -19.81 -8.69 4.47
CA GLY A 163 -20.18 -9.56 5.59
C GLY A 163 -19.13 -9.65 6.70
N ARG A 164 -18.25 -8.65 6.80
CA ARG A 164 -17.32 -8.47 7.93
C ARG A 164 -17.45 -7.06 8.48
N ASP A 165 -17.49 -6.97 9.80
CA ASP A 165 -17.54 -5.70 10.52
C ASP A 165 -16.12 -5.13 10.65
N LEU A 166 -15.98 -3.83 10.41
CA LEU A 166 -14.72 -3.10 10.53
C LEU A 166 -14.65 -2.37 11.88
N ALA A 167 -15.68 -1.60 12.19
CA ALA A 167 -15.80 -0.84 13.43
C ALA A 167 -17.25 -0.42 13.65
N ARG A 168 -17.64 -0.16 14.89
CA ARG A 168 -18.90 0.51 15.23
C ARG A 168 -18.64 1.97 15.56
N LEU A 169 -19.44 2.87 15.00
CA LEU A 169 -19.42 4.28 15.40
C LEU A 169 -20.28 4.45 16.64
N ILE A 170 -19.71 4.98 17.72
CA ILE A 170 -20.43 5.27 18.95
C ILE A 170 -20.24 6.74 19.34
N ASN A 171 -21.17 7.25 20.14
CA ASN A 171 -21.03 8.52 20.84
C ASN A 171 -20.89 8.21 22.34
N ASP A 172 -19.80 8.67 22.94
CA ASP A 172 -19.58 8.61 24.37
C ASP A 172 -19.32 10.02 24.89
N ALA A 173 -20.16 10.47 25.82
CA ALA A 173 -20.12 11.80 26.43
C ALA A 173 -19.97 12.97 25.43
N GLY A 174 -20.63 12.89 24.26
CA GLY A 174 -20.59 13.94 23.24
C GLY A 174 -19.38 13.88 22.31
N THR A 175 -18.57 12.83 22.39
CA THR A 175 -17.43 12.59 21.49
C THR A 175 -17.64 11.30 20.70
N LEU A 176 -17.34 11.33 19.40
CA LEU A 176 -17.42 10.14 18.56
C LEU A 176 -16.19 9.25 18.72
N TYR A 177 -16.43 7.94 18.80
CA TYR A 177 -15.38 6.92 18.84
C TYR A 177 -15.68 5.79 17.86
N PHE A 178 -14.62 5.20 17.31
CA PHE A 178 -14.68 3.88 16.74
C PHE A 178 -14.46 2.85 17.84
N GLN A 179 -15.46 1.99 18.03
CA GLN A 179 -15.39 0.80 18.84
C GLN A 179 -15.03 -0.40 17.96
N ASN A 180 -14.17 -1.28 18.46
CA ASN A 180 -13.83 -2.53 17.79
C ASN A 180 -15.07 -3.43 17.66
N ALA A 181 -15.25 -4.01 16.47
CA ALA A 181 -16.16 -5.12 16.28
C ALA A 181 -15.54 -6.43 16.80
N ALA A 182 -16.30 -7.53 16.76
CA ALA A 182 -15.80 -8.82 17.21
C ALA A 182 -14.56 -9.23 16.40
N ASN A 183 -13.51 -9.67 17.11
CA ASN A 183 -12.22 -10.10 16.54
C ASN A 183 -11.47 -9.00 15.76
N THR A 184 -11.83 -7.73 15.93
CA THR A 184 -11.09 -6.62 15.32
C THR A 184 -10.22 -5.92 16.34
N SER A 185 -9.12 -5.36 15.85
CA SER A 185 -8.27 -4.42 16.57
C SER A 185 -7.97 -3.24 15.64
N MET A 186 -7.73 -2.06 16.20
CA MET A 186 -7.58 -0.84 15.42
C MET A 186 -6.36 -0.03 15.85
N MET A 187 -5.86 0.77 14.90
CA MET A 187 -4.90 1.82 15.16
C MET A 187 -5.22 3.06 14.33
N VAL A 188 -4.81 4.22 14.81
CA VAL A 188 -4.99 5.49 14.12
C VAL A 188 -3.66 5.96 13.52
N MET A 189 -3.74 6.48 12.30
CA MET A 189 -2.63 7.01 11.53
C MET A 189 -2.96 8.40 10.97
N SER A 190 -1.92 9.18 10.69
CA SER A 190 -2.07 10.33 9.80
C SER A 190 -2.37 9.85 8.38
N GLY A 191 -3.31 10.52 7.71
CA GLY A 191 -3.63 10.28 6.30
C GLY A 191 -4.52 11.40 5.76
N THR A 192 -4.38 11.66 4.47
CA THR A 192 -5.21 12.55 3.64
C THR A 192 -6.13 11.77 2.70
N SER A 193 -6.00 10.44 2.64
CA SER A 193 -6.85 9.55 1.85
C SER A 193 -6.82 8.10 2.36
N LEU A 194 -7.67 7.25 1.79
CA LEU A 194 -7.65 5.80 2.01
C LEU A 194 -6.34 5.13 1.52
N ASN A 195 -5.57 5.82 0.67
CA ASN A 195 -4.41 5.28 -0.06
C ASN A 195 -3.04 5.54 0.63
N ASP A 196 -2.99 6.15 1.82
CA ASP A 196 -1.73 6.73 2.33
C ASP A 196 -0.77 5.78 3.04
N ILE A 197 -1.26 4.66 3.52
CA ILE A 197 -0.43 3.60 4.10
C ILE A 197 -0.37 2.51 3.08
N VAL A 198 0.81 1.90 2.85
CA VAL A 198 0.98 0.79 1.89
C VAL A 198 1.21 -0.60 2.43
N VAL A 199 1.85 -0.61 3.59
CA VAL A 199 2.01 -1.79 4.40
C VAL A 199 1.48 -1.39 5.75
N PRO A 200 0.26 -1.82 6.12
CA PRO A 200 -0.19 -1.68 7.49
C PRO A 200 0.88 -2.32 8.39
N PRO A 201 1.33 -1.66 9.47
CA PRO A 201 2.33 -2.25 10.34
C PRO A 201 1.78 -3.56 10.93
N GLU A 202 2.65 -4.48 11.35
CA GLU A 202 2.18 -5.73 11.96
C GLU A 202 1.71 -5.54 13.41
N ASN A 203 2.21 -4.48 14.04
CA ASN A 203 2.05 -4.14 15.45
C ASN A 203 1.39 -2.76 15.62
N GLY A 204 0.87 -2.48 16.82
CA GLY A 204 0.27 -1.19 17.17
C GLY A 204 -1.26 -1.16 17.16
N TYR A 205 -1.91 -2.24 16.73
CA TYR A 205 -3.36 -2.40 16.85
C TYR A 205 -3.75 -2.67 18.30
N GLY A 206 -4.76 -1.96 18.78
CA GLY A 206 -5.31 -2.12 20.11
C GLY A 206 -6.83 -2.29 20.09
N ASN A 207 -7.36 -2.71 21.22
CA ASN A 207 -8.81 -2.95 21.39
C ASN A 207 -9.55 -1.78 22.05
N ILE A 208 -8.84 -0.69 22.35
CA ILE A 208 -9.45 0.51 22.94
C ILE A 208 -10.28 1.27 21.89
N ASN A 209 -11.31 1.97 22.36
CA ASN A 209 -12.08 2.88 21.52
C ASN A 209 -11.20 4.04 21.06
N LEU A 210 -11.20 4.32 19.75
CA LEU A 210 -10.38 5.39 19.17
C LEU A 210 -11.26 6.60 18.84
N SER A 211 -10.89 7.77 19.36
CA SER A 211 -11.61 9.01 19.06
C SER A 211 -11.60 9.30 17.56
N VAL A 212 -12.78 9.60 17.01
CA VAL A 212 -12.97 9.88 15.59
C VAL A 212 -12.62 11.32 15.29
N LYS A 213 -11.72 11.51 14.32
CA LYS A 213 -11.26 12.83 13.88
C LYS A 213 -11.28 12.89 12.36
N ALA A 214 -11.69 14.04 11.81
CA ALA A 214 -11.58 14.29 10.39
C ALA A 214 -10.11 14.27 9.94
N ASN A 215 -9.87 13.91 8.68
CA ASN A 215 -8.55 13.80 8.07
C ASN A 215 -7.62 12.85 8.85
N ARG A 216 -8.18 11.69 9.21
CA ARG A 216 -7.45 10.60 9.85
C ARG A 216 -7.79 9.27 9.20
N LEU A 217 -6.79 8.42 9.17
CA LEU A 217 -6.88 7.05 8.69
C LEU A 217 -6.88 6.12 9.89
N TYR A 218 -7.79 5.17 9.90
CA TYR A 218 -7.89 4.13 10.91
C TYR A 218 -7.63 2.80 10.21
N LEU A 219 -6.62 2.07 10.67
CA LEU A 219 -6.31 0.74 10.17
C LEU A 219 -6.98 -0.28 11.07
N ILE A 220 -7.57 -1.30 10.47
CA ILE A 220 -8.29 -2.37 11.14
C ILE A 220 -7.57 -3.68 10.83
N LYS A 221 -7.34 -4.49 11.87
CA LYS A 221 -6.86 -5.87 11.76
C LYS A 221 -7.94 -6.78 12.30
N ILE A 222 -8.38 -7.73 11.48
CA ILE A 222 -9.42 -8.71 11.78
C ILE A 222 -8.75 -10.08 11.90
N ILE A 223 -8.94 -10.78 13.02
CA ILE A 223 -8.41 -12.13 13.22
C ILE A 223 -9.55 -13.14 13.03
N ASP A 224 -9.37 -14.10 12.12
CA ASP A 224 -10.32 -15.19 11.89
C ASP A 224 -9.53 -16.51 11.85
N GLY A 225 -9.54 -17.24 12.96
CA GLY A 225 -8.68 -18.39 13.19
C GLY A 225 -7.19 -18.03 13.10
N ASN A 226 -6.46 -18.68 12.19
CA ASN A 226 -5.03 -18.43 11.94
C ASN A 226 -4.78 -17.35 10.87
N ASN A 227 -5.82 -16.69 10.39
CA ASN A 227 -5.73 -15.70 9.33
C ASN A 227 -5.92 -14.28 9.88
N ALA A 228 -5.07 -13.36 9.42
CA ALA A 228 -5.25 -11.94 9.61
C ALA A 228 -5.78 -11.30 8.32
N TYR A 229 -6.79 -10.46 8.44
CA TYR A 229 -7.28 -9.60 7.36
C TYR A 229 -7.13 -8.15 7.78
N TYR A 230 -7.05 -7.26 6.79
CA TYR A 230 -6.79 -5.84 7.04
C TYR A 230 -7.86 -4.97 6.39
N GLY A 231 -8.16 -3.83 6.98
CA GLY A 231 -9.11 -2.85 6.47
C GLY A 231 -8.69 -1.43 6.82
N LYS A 232 -9.36 -0.46 6.22
CA LYS A 232 -9.10 0.96 6.44
C LYS A 232 -10.39 1.75 6.48
N ILE A 233 -10.42 2.77 7.33
CA ILE A 233 -11.46 3.79 7.35
C ILE A 233 -10.75 5.15 7.30
N TYR A 234 -11.01 5.93 6.26
CA TYR A 234 -10.58 7.31 6.17
C TYR A 234 -11.75 8.25 6.46
N VAL A 235 -11.62 9.06 7.51
CA VAL A 235 -12.69 9.96 7.94
C VAL A 235 -12.51 11.30 7.23
N ARG A 236 -13.41 11.61 6.28
CA ARG A 236 -13.42 12.87 5.53
C ARG A 236 -13.88 14.03 6.41
N SER A 237 -14.99 13.84 7.11
CA SER A 237 -15.57 14.86 7.99
C SER A 237 -16.27 14.23 9.18
N VAL A 238 -16.36 15.00 10.26
CA VAL A 238 -17.16 14.71 11.44
C VAL A 238 -18.32 15.68 11.48
N ASN A 239 -19.55 15.17 11.41
CA ASN A 239 -20.75 15.97 11.24
C ASN A 239 -21.45 16.11 12.61
N GLY A 240 -20.82 16.88 13.50
CA GLY A 240 -21.24 17.00 14.90
C GLY A 240 -21.00 15.72 15.68
N THR A 241 -21.98 15.31 16.49
CA THR A 241 -21.88 14.15 17.39
C THR A 241 -22.80 12.99 16.99
N SER A 242 -23.39 13.04 15.79
CA SER A 242 -24.39 12.09 15.32
C SER A 242 -23.94 11.27 14.11
N SER A 243 -22.96 11.75 13.34
CA SER A 243 -22.49 11.03 12.15
C SER A 243 -21.11 11.48 11.69
N ILE A 244 -20.53 10.70 10.79
CA ILE A 244 -19.33 11.05 10.03
C ILE A 244 -19.57 10.81 8.54
N THR A 245 -18.72 11.42 7.72
CA THR A 245 -18.55 11.02 6.32
C THR A 245 -17.19 10.32 6.18
N ALA A 246 -17.17 9.10 5.67
CA ALA A 246 -15.95 8.32 5.55
C ALA A 246 -15.86 7.53 4.24
N ASP A 247 -14.62 7.22 3.86
CA ASP A 247 -14.31 6.16 2.91
C ASP A 247 -13.83 4.93 3.68
N TYR A 248 -14.15 3.73 3.21
CA TYR A 248 -13.61 2.52 3.84
C TYR A 248 -13.45 1.37 2.86
N CYS A 249 -12.54 0.46 3.21
CA CYS A 249 -12.26 -0.76 2.45
C CYS A 249 -11.75 -1.89 3.37
N ARG A 250 -11.64 -3.09 2.79
CA ARG A 250 -11.18 -4.33 3.42
C ARG A 250 -10.50 -5.21 2.37
N GLN A 251 -9.40 -5.82 2.77
CA GLN A 251 -8.74 -6.90 2.07
C GLN A 251 -9.51 -8.21 2.22
N THR A 252 -9.86 -8.83 1.11
CA THR A 252 -10.48 -10.17 1.09
C THR A 252 -9.47 -11.28 1.30
N ALA A 253 -8.20 -11.07 0.97
CA ALA A 253 -7.16 -12.09 1.12
C ALA A 253 -6.57 -12.15 2.53
N ALA A 254 -6.45 -13.37 3.07
CA ALA A 254 -5.82 -13.61 4.35
C ALA A 254 -4.30 -13.40 4.29
N ASN A 255 -3.74 -12.85 5.36
CA ASN A 255 -2.30 -12.69 5.58
C ASN A 255 -1.61 -11.91 4.46
N ILE A 256 -2.38 -11.04 3.81
CA ILE A 256 -1.88 -10.10 2.83
C ILE A 256 -2.06 -8.72 3.44
N LEU A 257 -0.94 -8.12 3.80
CA LEU A 257 -0.89 -6.72 4.23
C LEU A 257 -1.44 -5.88 3.08
N SER A 258 -2.48 -5.10 3.34
CA SER A 258 -3.26 -4.47 2.27
C SER A 258 -3.22 -2.95 2.28
N TYR A 259 -3.13 -2.46 1.04
CA TYR A 259 -3.10 -1.10 0.53
C TYR A 259 -2.00 -0.29 0.99
#